data_AF-A0A662BBF8-F1
#
_entry.id   AF-A0A662BBF8-F1
#
_cell.length_a   1.000
_cell.length_b   1.000
_cell.length_c   1.000
_cell.angle_alpha   90.00
_cell.angle_beta   90.00
_cell.angle_gamma   90.00
#
_symmetry.space_group_name_H-M   'P 1'
#
loop_
_entity.id
_entity.type
_entity.pdbx_description
1 polymer ?
#
loop_
_entity_poly.entity_id
_entity_poly.type
_entity_poly.pdbx_seq_one_letter_code
_entity_poly.pdbx_strand_id
1 'polypeptide(L)'
;MIARRYPGALPFNSKQQNIFYGRDKDIEKLLTLIQVEKQVLLYSKSGLGKTSLLEAGVIPRLPENYIALSVRFYAFTKDGLTPVERIIEALRKNVSGFDNSAKNV
;
A
#
# COMPACT_ATOMS: atom_id res chain seq x y z
N MET A 1 10.49 -20.52 14.33
CA MET A 1 10.42 -19.07 14.61
C MET A 1 9.24 -18.80 15.53
N ILE A 2 9.46 -18.18 16.68
CA ILE A 2 8.39 -17.86 17.64
C ILE A 2 7.54 -16.73 17.05
N ALA A 3 6.26 -16.99 16.78
CA ALA A 3 5.31 -15.97 16.34
C ALA A 3 5.04 -15.01 17.51
N ARG A 4 5.58 -13.80 17.45
CA ARG A 4 5.33 -12.75 18.46
C ARG A 4 3.94 -12.16 18.20
N ARG A 5 3.17 -11.93 19.28
CA ARG A 5 1.82 -11.34 19.21
C ARG A 5 1.81 -9.97 18.52
N TYR A 6 2.84 -9.14 18.76
CA TYR A 6 2.97 -7.82 18.14
C TYR A 6 4.29 -7.70 17.35
N PRO A 7 4.31 -6.93 16.24
CA PRO A 7 5.47 -6.81 15.35
C PRO A 7 6.60 -5.91 15.91
N GLY A 8 6.38 -5.20 17.01
CA GLY A 8 7.36 -4.28 17.60
C GLY A 8 7.56 -3.05 16.71
N ALA A 9 8.81 -2.76 16.34
CA ALA A 9 9.16 -1.63 15.48
C ALA A 9 8.80 -1.84 13.99
N LEU A 10 8.48 -3.07 13.59
CA LEU A 10 8.04 -3.37 12.23
C LEU A 10 6.59 -2.93 12.03
N PRO A 11 6.21 -2.47 10.83
CA PRO A 11 4.83 -2.14 10.56
C PRO A 11 3.94 -3.38 10.63
N PHE A 12 2.73 -3.22 11.17
CA PHE A 12 1.65 -4.20 11.03
C PHE A 12 1.34 -4.44 9.54
N ASN A 13 1.10 -5.71 9.18
CA ASN A 13 0.65 -6.10 7.84
C ASN A 13 -0.84 -6.48 7.83
N SER A 14 -1.39 -6.75 6.65
CA SER A 14 -2.81 -7.08 6.47
C SER A 14 -3.27 -8.30 7.28
N LYS A 15 -2.41 -9.30 7.51
CA LYS A 15 -2.75 -10.48 8.33
C LYS A 15 -2.87 -10.15 9.82
N GLN A 16 -2.42 -8.97 10.24
CA GLN A 16 -2.43 -8.50 11.62
C GLN A 16 -3.53 -7.44 11.86
N GLN A 17 -4.50 -7.30 10.94
CA GLN A 17 -5.64 -6.39 11.08
C GLN A 17 -6.39 -6.57 12.41
N ASN A 18 -6.59 -7.80 12.85
CA ASN A 18 -7.36 -8.13 14.07
C ASN A 18 -6.69 -7.70 15.37
N ILE A 19 -5.43 -7.23 15.32
CA ILE A 19 -4.68 -6.73 16.48
C ILE A 19 -4.23 -5.27 16.30
N PHE A 20 -4.73 -4.59 15.26
CA PHE A 20 -4.43 -3.19 14.97
C PHE A 20 -5.58 -2.29 15.43
N TYR A 21 -5.37 -1.57 16.55
CA TYR A 21 -6.42 -0.80 17.24
C TYR A 21 -6.09 0.70 17.35
N GLY A 22 -7.11 1.51 17.67
CA GLY A 22 -6.95 2.93 18.01
C GLY A 22 -6.81 3.88 16.80
N ARG A 23 -7.06 3.37 15.60
CA ARG A 23 -6.91 4.09 14.32
C ARG A 23 -8.18 4.14 13.49
N ASP A 24 -9.32 3.73 14.04
CA ASP A 24 -10.56 3.60 13.28
C ASP A 24 -10.98 4.91 12.60
N LYS A 25 -10.91 6.04 13.32
CA LYS A 25 -11.20 7.37 12.73
C LYS A 25 -10.26 7.74 11.58
N ASP A 26 -8.98 7.40 11.68
CA ASP A 26 -7.99 7.67 10.63
C ASP A 26 -8.23 6.79 9.40
N ILE A 27 -8.60 5.53 9.63
CA ILE A 27 -8.91 4.54 8.59
C ILE A 27 -10.16 4.99 7.81
N GLU A 28 -11.25 5.29 8.51
CA GLU A 28 -12.51 5.72 7.88
C GLU A 28 -12.34 7.01 7.07
N LYS A 29 -11.60 7.97 7.62
CA LYS A 29 -11.29 9.22 6.90
C LYS A 29 -10.50 8.94 5.62
N LEU A 30 -9.48 8.08 5.69
CA LEU A 30 -8.64 7.78 4.54
C LEU A 30 -9.38 6.94 3.48
N LEU A 31 -10.23 6.00 3.89
CA LEU A 31 -11.13 5.26 2.98
C LEU A 31 -12.07 6.20 2.22
N THR A 32 -12.70 7.13 2.93
CA THR A 32 -13.59 8.13 2.32
C THR A 32 -12.82 8.96 1.29
N LEU A 33 -11.64 9.47 1.65
CA LEU A 33 -10.81 10.26 0.73
C LEU A 33 -10.40 9.47 -0.51
N ILE A 34 -10.02 8.19 -0.37
CA ILE A 34 -9.65 7.34 -1.52
C ILE A 34 -10.83 7.12 -2.49
N GLN A 35 -12.07 7.12 -1.98
CA GLN A 35 -13.25 6.93 -2.81
C GLN A 35 -13.67 8.19 -3.56
N VAL A 36 -13.44 9.38 -3.00
CA VAL A 36 -13.92 10.64 -3.56
C VAL A 36 -12.83 11.46 -4.28
N GLU A 37 -11.57 11.28 -3.88
CA GLU A 37 -10.43 12.03 -4.45
C GLU A 37 -9.59 11.17 -5.39
N LYS A 38 -9.12 11.77 -6.49
CA LYS A 38 -8.19 11.10 -7.42
C LYS A 38 -6.80 10.90 -6.81
N GLN A 39 -6.41 11.72 -5.84
CA GLN A 39 -5.09 11.69 -5.22
C GLN A 39 -5.18 12.10 -3.75
N VAL A 40 -4.56 11.31 -2.88
CA VAL A 40 -4.52 11.56 -1.43
C VAL A 40 -3.08 11.54 -0.94
N LEU A 41 -2.67 12.59 -0.21
CA LEU A 41 -1.36 12.67 0.42
C LEU A 41 -1.44 12.35 1.91
N LEU A 42 -0.89 11.20 2.32
CA LEU A 42 -0.72 10.83 3.72
C LEU A 42 0.70 11.20 4.20
N TYR A 43 0.80 12.15 5.14
CA TYR A 43 2.08 12.59 5.70
C TYR A 43 2.07 12.58 7.24
N SER A 44 3.25 12.33 7.84
CA SER A 44 3.51 12.42 9.28
C SER A 44 5.00 12.20 9.56
N LYS A 45 5.46 12.42 10.80
CA LYS A 45 6.83 12.07 11.20
C LYS A 45 7.12 10.57 10.99
N SER A 46 8.39 10.23 10.80
CA SER A 46 8.81 8.82 10.67
C SER A 46 8.42 8.02 11.91
N GLY A 47 8.11 6.73 11.75
CA GLY A 47 7.76 5.84 12.85
C GLY A 47 6.33 5.97 13.41
N LEU A 48 5.51 6.93 12.97
CA LEU A 48 4.13 7.10 13.47
C LEU A 48 3.10 6.11 12.88
N GLY A 49 3.55 5.04 12.22
CA GLY A 49 2.68 3.95 11.78
C GLY A 49 1.93 4.19 10.46
N LYS A 50 2.41 5.06 9.56
CA LYS A 50 1.78 5.29 8.24
C LYS A 50 1.62 3.99 7.43
N THR A 51 2.70 3.21 7.35
CA THR A 51 2.68 1.92 6.65
C THR A 51 1.72 0.96 7.32
N SER A 52 1.66 0.91 8.65
CA SER A 52 0.67 0.08 9.36
C SER A 52 -0.77 0.51 9.12
N LEU A 53 -1.02 1.83 9.11
CA LEU A 53 -2.34 2.39 8.80
C LEU A 53 -2.80 1.95 7.41
N LEU A 54 -1.91 2.00 6.41
CA LEU A 54 -2.22 1.54 5.06
C LEU A 54 -2.39 0.01 5.00
N GLU A 55 -1.40 -0.75 5.44
CA GLU A 55 -1.31 -2.20 5.23
C GLU A 55 -2.29 -3.02 6.11
N ALA A 56 -2.47 -2.63 7.37
CA ALA A 56 -3.34 -3.34 8.33
C ALA A 56 -4.70 -2.66 8.54
N GLY A 57 -4.78 -1.35 8.24
CA GLY A 57 -5.99 -0.55 8.39
C GLY A 57 -6.79 -0.45 7.10
N VAL A 58 -6.25 0.26 6.12
CA VAL A 58 -6.98 0.71 4.93
C VAL A 58 -7.09 -0.37 3.86
N ILE A 59 -5.96 -0.94 3.41
CA ILE A 59 -5.93 -1.91 2.30
C ILE A 59 -6.89 -3.09 2.54
N PRO A 60 -6.94 -3.72 3.73
CA PRO A 60 -7.85 -4.83 3.97
C PRO A 60 -9.34 -4.47 3.99
N ARG A 61 -9.67 -3.16 4.07
CA ARG A 61 -11.04 -2.63 4.12
C ARG A 61 -11.43 -1.92 2.82
N LEU A 62 -10.56 -1.94 1.80
CA LEU A 62 -10.93 -1.42 0.49
C LEU A 62 -12.07 -2.26 -0.10
N PRO A 63 -13.02 -1.63 -0.82
CA PRO A 63 -14.07 -2.37 -1.51
C PRO A 63 -13.52 -3.34 -2.56
N GLU A 64 -14.25 -4.41 -2.87
CA GLU A 64 -13.78 -5.49 -3.77
C GLU A 64 -13.46 -5.02 -5.20
N ASN A 65 -14.01 -3.88 -5.64
CA ASN A 65 -13.71 -3.30 -6.94
C ASN A 65 -12.38 -2.51 -6.99
N TYR A 66 -11.62 -2.49 -5.90
CA TYR A 66 -10.30 -1.86 -5.82
C TYR A 66 -9.19 -2.92 -5.86
N ILE A 67 -8.11 -2.59 -6.56
CA ILE A 67 -6.84 -3.33 -6.49
C ILE A 67 -5.81 -2.42 -5.84
N ALA A 68 -5.28 -2.82 -4.69
CA ALA A 68 -4.24 -2.08 -3.99
C ALA A 68 -2.86 -2.46 -4.52
N LEU A 69 -2.14 -1.48 -5.07
CA LEU A 69 -0.76 -1.62 -5.53
C LEU A 69 0.17 -0.80 -4.64
N SER A 70 0.94 -1.48 -3.80
CA SER A 70 1.93 -0.84 -2.92
C SER A 70 3.25 -0.65 -3.69
N VAL A 71 3.52 0.58 -4.15
CA VAL A 71 4.75 0.93 -4.88
C VAL A 71 5.63 1.79 -3.97
N ARG A 72 6.87 1.32 -3.74
CA ARG A 72 7.90 2.08 -3.01
C ARG A 72 8.92 2.63 -3.99
N PHE A 73 9.00 3.95 -4.06
CA PHE A 73 10.09 4.63 -4.76
C PHE A 73 11.31 4.73 -3.84
N TYR A 74 12.47 4.35 -4.39
CA TYR A 74 13.75 4.46 -3.71
C TYR A 74 14.51 5.69 -4.24
N ALA A 75 15.64 6.01 -3.61
CA ALA A 75 16.55 7.00 -4.14
C ALA A 75 16.96 6.65 -5.58
N PHE A 76 17.13 7.68 -6.42
CA PHE A 76 17.59 7.49 -7.78
C PHE A 76 19.00 6.90 -7.78
N THR A 77 19.21 5.86 -8.61
CA THR A 77 20.50 5.24 -8.87
C THR A 77 20.66 5.10 -10.38
N LYS A 78 21.88 5.25 -10.92
CA LYS A 78 22.12 5.16 -12.37
C LYS A 78 21.63 3.84 -12.98
N ASP A 79 21.78 2.74 -12.24
CA ASP A 79 21.38 1.40 -12.67
C ASP A 79 20.02 0.95 -12.09
N GLY A 80 19.26 1.90 -11.52
CA GLY A 80 17.98 1.60 -10.86
C GLY A 80 16.79 1.79 -11.79
N LEU A 81 15.73 1.04 -11.52
CA LEU A 81 14.44 1.23 -12.19
C LEU A 81 13.90 2.64 -11.93
N THR A 82 13.49 3.28 -13.02
CA THR A 82 12.73 4.53 -13.01
C THR A 82 11.40 4.36 -12.29
N PRO A 83 10.77 5.45 -11.80
CA PRO A 83 9.44 5.37 -11.19
C PRO A 83 8.40 4.70 -12.10
N VAL A 84 8.46 4.95 -13.41
CA VAL A 84 7.53 4.36 -14.39
C VAL A 84 7.74 2.86 -14.51
N GLU A 85 8.99 2.40 -14.65
CA GLU A 85 9.31 0.97 -14.72
C GLU A 85 8.85 0.23 -13.46
N ARG A 86 9.03 0.83 -12.28
CA ARG A 86 8.55 0.25 -11.01
C ARG A 86 7.03 0.10 -10.97
N ILE A 87 6.29 1.08 -11.50
CA ILE A 87 4.83 1.00 -11.59
C ILE A 87 4.43 -0.12 -12.57
N ILE A 88 5.07 -0.19 -13.73
CA ILE A 88 4.82 -1.23 -14.74
C ILE A 88 5.10 -2.62 -14.16
N GLU A 89 6.21 -2.81 -13.46
CA GLU A 89 6.52 -4.08 -12.80
C GLU A 89 5.51 -4.44 -11.71
N ALA A 90 5.11 -3.45 -10.89
CA ALA A 90 4.09 -3.67 -9.87
C ALA A 90 2.74 -4.06 -10.47
N LEU A 91 2.35 -3.46 -11.60
CA LEU A 91 1.14 -3.81 -12.34
C LEU A 91 1.22 -5.24 -12.90
N ARG A 92 2.29 -5.57 -13.62
CA ARG A 92 2.50 -6.93 -14.17
C ARG A 92 2.44 -8.02 -13.11
N LYS A 93 2.99 -7.75 -11.93
CA LYS A 93 3.03 -8.72 -10.83
C LYS A 93 1.68 -8.97 -10.17
N ASN A 94 0.81 -7.95 -10.09
CA ASN A 94 -0.39 -7.99 -9.27
C ASN A 94 -1.70 -7.96 -10.09
N VAL A 95 -1.64 -7.67 -11.40
CA VAL A 95 -2.81 -7.58 -12.28
C VAL A 95 -2.66 -8.57 -13.43
N SER A 96 -3.37 -9.69 -13.33
CA SER A 96 -3.47 -10.70 -14.37
C SER A 96 -4.00 -10.08 -15.68
N GLY A 97 -3.24 -10.18 -16.78
CA GLY A 97 -3.68 -9.72 -18.10
C GLY A 97 -3.14 -8.35 -18.56
N PHE A 98 -2.33 -7.66 -17.75
CA PHE A 98 -1.69 -6.40 -18.16
C PHE A 98 -0.77 -6.54 -19.39
N ASP A 99 -0.19 -7.72 -19.63
CA ASP A 99 0.76 -7.94 -20.72
C ASP A 99 0.13 -7.88 -22.13
N ASN A 100 -1.20 -7.99 -22.26
CA ASN A 100 -1.87 -8.02 -23.56
C ASN A 100 -2.03 -6.64 -24.23
N SER A 101 -1.78 -5.53 -23.51
CA SER A 101 -1.92 -4.17 -24.07
C SER A 101 -0.61 -3.55 -24.56
N ALA A 102 0.55 -4.12 -24.20
CA ALA A 102 1.85 -3.55 -24.57
C ALA A 102 2.37 -3.98 -25.96
N LYS A 103 1.58 -4.72 -26.75
CA LYS A 103 1.95 -5.16 -28.11
C LYS A 103 1.31 -4.36 -29.26
N ASN A 104 0.50 -3.34 -28.97
CA ASN A 104 -0.24 -2.58 -30.00
C ASN A 104 -0.10 -1.07 -29.85
N VAL A 105 1.12 -0.54 -29.71
CA VAL A 105 1.47 0.85 -30.05
C VAL A 105 2.87 0.89 -30.64
#